data_AF-A0A3B8PI04-F1
#
_entry.id   AF-A0A3B8PI04-F1
#
_cell.length_a   1.000
_cell.length_b   1.000
_cell.length_c   1.000
_cell.angle_alpha   90.00
_cell.angle_beta   90.00
_cell.angle_gamma   90.00
#
_symmetry.space_group_name_H-M   'P 1'
#
loop_
_entity.id
_entity.type
_entity.pdbx_description
1 polymer ?
#
loop_
_entity_poly.entity_id
_entity_poly.type
_entity_poly.pdbx_seq_one_letter_code
_entity_poly.pdbx_strand_id
1 'polypeptide(L)'
;MKNLPTSQRKHRSERHALLMIWSIVGLGGMALFGYGHLKLQESRASVDWPTANGRIITSQVESHEDEDGTTYSADIVYVYNVEGTEHSSNVVVIGGHEYSAHSVVRRYPVDKVVSVSYAPDDVANAVLEPGVESYFFQKWGISAATGSLFFALIFNTLLRVAAGEERSLPDKLVIYPVKGLWLSLGFGARHPFILAVLVTAGIYLSTLDLWGLEYLFATAAAVYLLVLIFALYFKFLGWLTSLTETS
;
A
#
# COMPACT_ATOMS: atom_id res chain seq x y z
N MET A 1 -29.25 -33.60 3.10
CA MET A 1 -27.89 -32.99 2.98
C MET A 1 -26.90 -34.10 2.66
N LYS A 2 -26.37 -34.17 1.42
CA LYS A 2 -25.44 -35.23 1.01
C LYS A 2 -24.17 -35.18 1.87
N ASN A 3 -23.80 -36.29 2.48
CA ASN A 3 -22.61 -36.42 3.32
C ASN A 3 -21.36 -36.32 2.45
N LEU A 4 -20.81 -35.11 2.30
CA LEU A 4 -19.51 -34.89 1.68
C LEU A 4 -18.42 -35.66 2.46
N PRO A 5 -17.45 -36.29 1.76
CA PRO A 5 -16.32 -36.94 2.41
C PRO A 5 -15.52 -35.95 3.26
N THR A 6 -14.92 -36.42 4.35
CA THR A 6 -14.26 -35.62 5.41
C THR A 6 -13.18 -34.67 4.87
N SER A 7 -12.44 -35.07 3.83
CA SER A 7 -11.45 -34.22 3.16
C SER A 7 -12.08 -33.01 2.45
N GLN A 8 -13.20 -33.22 1.74
CA GLN A 8 -13.92 -32.13 1.08
C GLN A 8 -14.59 -31.16 2.06
N ARG A 9 -15.05 -31.66 3.22
CA ARG A 9 -15.59 -30.79 4.29
C ARG A 9 -14.51 -29.86 4.85
N LYS A 10 -13.30 -30.37 5.09
CA LYS A 10 -12.16 -29.60 5.62
C LYS A 10 -11.74 -28.45 4.68
N HIS A 11 -11.60 -28.72 3.38
CA HIS A 11 -11.26 -27.68 2.39
C HIS A 11 -12.33 -26.57 2.31
N ARG A 12 -13.61 -26.92 2.47
CA ARG A 12 -14.69 -25.94 2.47
C ARG A 12 -14.67 -25.04 3.71
N SER A 13 -14.41 -25.58 4.91
CA SER A 13 -14.32 -24.78 6.14
C SER A 13 -13.12 -23.84 6.15
N GLU A 14 -11.96 -24.29 5.68
CA GLU A 14 -10.74 -23.48 5.58
C GLU A 14 -10.94 -22.27 4.66
N ARG A 15 -11.63 -22.48 3.53
CA ARG A 15 -11.99 -21.40 2.61
C ARG A 15 -12.86 -20.34 3.27
N HIS A 16 -13.92 -20.74 3.97
CA HIS A 16 -14.80 -19.78 4.64
C HIS A 16 -14.07 -19.04 5.78
N ALA A 17 -13.19 -19.73 6.52
CA ALA A 17 -12.36 -19.09 7.53
C ALA A 17 -11.45 -18.01 6.92
N LEU A 18 -10.75 -18.32 5.83
CA LEU A 18 -9.90 -17.33 5.13
C LEU A 18 -10.70 -16.16 4.57
N LEU A 19 -11.86 -16.42 3.97
CA LEU A 19 -12.75 -15.36 3.50
C LEU A 19 -13.22 -14.46 4.64
N MET A 20 -13.52 -15.02 5.81
CA MET A 20 -13.87 -14.22 7.00
C MET A 20 -12.69 -13.37 7.46
N ILE A 21 -11.49 -13.95 7.55
CA ILE A 21 -10.27 -13.22 7.95
C ILE A 21 -10.04 -12.02 7.03
N TRP A 22 -10.02 -12.24 5.72
CA TRP A 22 -9.83 -11.15 4.77
C TRP A 22 -10.97 -10.14 4.83
N SER A 23 -12.22 -10.59 4.98
CA SER A 23 -13.36 -9.67 5.16
C SER A 23 -13.19 -8.76 6.38
N ILE A 24 -12.69 -9.28 7.51
CA ILE A 24 -12.38 -8.48 8.70
C ILE A 24 -11.26 -7.46 8.41
N VAL A 25 -10.18 -7.88 7.75
CA VAL A 25 -9.09 -6.97 7.34
C VAL A 25 -9.62 -5.86 6.43
N GLY A 26 -10.49 -6.21 5.48
CA GLY A 26 -11.09 -5.24 4.55
C GLY A 26 -12.00 -4.24 5.25
N LEU A 27 -12.82 -4.71 6.19
CA LEU A 27 -13.64 -3.85 7.05
C LEU A 27 -12.79 -2.93 7.94
N GLY A 28 -11.69 -3.44 8.50
CA GLY A 28 -10.72 -2.64 9.25
C GLY A 28 -10.09 -1.54 8.40
N GLY A 29 -9.71 -1.86 7.15
CA GLY A 29 -9.23 -0.87 6.18
C GLY A 29 -10.27 0.21 5.87
N MET A 30 -11.54 -0.18 5.69
CA MET A 30 -12.64 0.78 5.46
C MET A 30 -12.90 1.68 6.67
N ALA A 31 -12.84 1.13 7.88
CA ALA A 31 -12.96 1.90 9.11
C ALA A 31 -11.80 2.91 9.26
N LEU A 32 -10.57 2.50 8.93
CA LEU A 32 -9.40 3.37 8.94
C LEU A 32 -9.53 4.51 7.93
N PHE A 33 -10.05 4.23 6.73
CA PHE A 33 -10.36 5.25 5.74
C PHE A 33 -11.38 6.26 6.26
N GLY A 34 -12.46 5.78 6.89
CA GLY A 34 -13.47 6.64 7.52
C GLY A 34 -12.88 7.53 8.62
N TYR A 35 -12.03 6.96 9.49
CA TYR A 35 -11.32 7.71 10.52
C TYR A 35 -10.40 8.79 9.92
N GLY A 36 -9.64 8.45 8.87
CA GLY A 36 -8.83 9.41 8.13
C GLY A 36 -9.65 10.55 7.54
N HIS A 37 -10.84 10.26 7.02
CA HIS A 37 -11.75 11.27 6.51
C HIS A 37 -12.23 12.24 7.60
N LEU A 38 -12.55 11.75 8.79
CA LEU A 38 -12.90 12.59 9.94
C LEU A 38 -11.73 13.50 10.33
N LYS A 39 -10.51 12.96 10.42
CA LYS A 39 -9.31 13.75 10.71
C LYS A 39 -8.99 14.79 9.65
N LEU A 40 -9.27 14.49 8.38
CA LEU A 40 -9.11 15.46 7.30
C LEU A 40 -10.12 16.62 7.41
N GLN A 41 -11.37 16.32 7.77
CA GLN A 41 -12.37 17.36 8.01
C GLN A 41 -11.99 18.24 9.21
N GLU A 42 -11.51 17.63 10.29
CA GLU A 42 -11.01 18.32 11.48
C GLU A 42 -9.81 19.22 11.16
N SER A 43 -8.84 18.71 10.38
CA SER A 43 -7.71 19.51 9.91
C SER A 43 -8.16 20.72 9.09
N ARG A 44 -9.13 20.55 8.18
CA ARG A 44 -9.69 21.69 7.42
C ARG A 44 -10.38 22.72 8.32
N ALA A 45 -11.15 22.26 9.30
CA ALA A 45 -11.81 23.14 10.26
C ALA A 45 -10.80 23.87 11.16
N SER A 46 -9.62 23.28 11.41
CA SER A 46 -8.59 23.87 12.26
C SER A 46 -8.01 25.19 11.75
N VAL A 47 -8.22 25.51 10.48
CA VAL A 47 -7.85 26.83 9.90
C VAL A 47 -8.59 27.97 10.60
N ASP A 48 -9.85 27.74 10.98
CA ASP A 48 -10.73 28.74 11.59
C ASP A 48 -10.78 28.61 13.13
N TRP A 49 -9.95 27.74 13.71
CA TRP A 49 -9.91 27.56 15.15
C TRP A 49 -9.31 28.78 15.86
N PRO A 50 -9.80 29.12 17.07
CA PRO A 50 -9.17 30.14 17.90
C PRO A 50 -7.70 29.80 18.21
N THR A 51 -6.88 30.84 18.39
CA THR A 51 -5.46 30.70 18.67
C THR A 51 -5.11 31.18 20.08
N ALA A 52 -4.14 30.52 20.68
CA ALA A 52 -3.53 30.90 21.96
C ALA A 52 -2.01 30.93 21.83
N ASN A 53 -1.35 31.77 22.61
CA ASN A 53 0.11 31.74 22.71
C ASN A 53 0.53 30.55 23.56
N GLY A 54 1.43 29.74 23.01
CA GLY A 54 2.02 28.59 23.69
C GLY A 54 3.54 28.61 23.68
N ARG A 55 4.13 27.64 24.37
CA ARG A 55 5.57 27.43 24.48
C ARG A 55 5.88 25.95 24.34
N ILE A 56 6.91 25.62 23.56
CA ILE A 56 7.42 24.26 23.46
C ILE A 56 8.16 23.90 24.75
N ILE A 57 7.73 22.82 25.42
CA ILE A 57 8.35 22.30 26.65
C ILE A 57 9.26 21.09 26.38
N THR A 58 8.97 20.32 25.33
CA THR A 58 9.78 19.16 24.92
C THR A 58 9.98 19.20 23.42
N SER A 59 11.23 18.99 22.99
CA SER A 59 11.58 18.91 21.57
C SER A 59 12.83 18.05 21.39
N GLN A 60 12.62 16.79 21.04
CA GLN A 60 13.70 15.82 20.89
C GLN A 60 13.39 14.83 19.77
N VAL A 61 14.45 14.24 19.20
CA VAL A 61 14.33 13.12 18.26
C VAL A 61 14.44 11.84 19.08
N GLU A 62 13.42 11.00 19.03
CA GLU A 62 13.46 9.67 19.59
C GLU A 62 13.79 8.66 18.47
N SER A 63 14.62 7.68 18.81
CA SER A 63 14.99 6.59 17.89
C SER A 63 14.45 5.27 18.42
N HIS A 64 13.71 4.56 17.58
CA HIS A 64 13.25 3.21 17.84
C HIS A 64 14.08 2.25 16.99
N GLU A 65 14.83 1.36 17.64
CA GLU A 65 15.58 0.30 16.97
C GLU A 65 14.77 -0.99 16.99
N ASP A 66 14.46 -1.52 15.80
CA ASP A 66 13.84 -2.83 15.61
C ASP A 66 14.76 -3.73 14.76
N GLU A 67 14.45 -5.02 14.68
CA GLU A 67 15.24 -6.00 13.89
C GLU A 67 15.40 -5.60 12.41
N ASP A 68 14.47 -4.79 11.88
CA ASP A 68 14.46 -4.33 10.49
C ASP A 68 15.10 -2.95 10.27
N GLY A 69 15.55 -2.26 11.33
CA GLY A 69 16.26 -0.97 11.24
C GLY A 69 15.89 0.07 12.30
N THR A 70 16.50 1.25 12.21
CA THR A 70 16.26 2.38 13.13
C THR A 70 15.25 3.37 12.53
N THR A 71 14.15 3.63 13.25
CA THR A 71 13.15 4.65 12.90
C THR A 71 13.29 5.86 13.82
N TYR A 72 13.12 7.07 13.28
CA TYR A 72 13.20 8.32 14.05
C TYR A 72 11.83 9.01 14.13
N SER A 73 11.39 9.36 15.33
CA SER A 73 10.17 10.13 15.61
C SER A 73 10.55 11.46 16.28
N ALA A 74 9.72 12.50 16.08
CA ALA A 74 9.87 13.76 16.81
C ALA A 74 8.90 13.76 17.98
N ASP A 75 9.45 13.89 19.19
CA ASP A 75 8.71 14.09 20.41
C ASP A 75 8.65 15.60 20.71
N ILE A 76 7.50 16.20 20.35
CA ILE A 76 7.21 17.61 20.58
C ILE A 76 6.04 17.71 21.54
N VAL A 77 6.24 18.39 22.67
CA VAL A 77 5.19 18.72 23.62
C VAL A 77 5.20 20.22 23.86
N TYR A 78 4.02 20.83 23.87
CA TYR A 78 3.86 22.26 24.10
C TYR A 78 2.71 22.54 25.06
N VAL A 79 2.85 23.65 25.78
CA VAL A 79 1.83 24.15 26.71
C VAL A 79 1.28 25.47 26.20
N TYR A 80 -0.01 25.72 26.45
CA TYR A 80 -0.71 26.93 26.07
C TYR A 80 -1.76 27.26 27.12
N ASN A 81 -2.07 28.55 27.26
CA ASN A 81 -3.05 29.01 28.25
C ASN A 81 -4.33 29.47 27.55
N VAL A 82 -5.47 28.95 27.99
CA VAL A 82 -6.81 29.34 27.54
C VAL A 82 -7.61 29.70 28.79
N GLU A 83 -8.11 30.94 28.83
CA GLU A 83 -8.93 31.46 29.94
C GLU A 83 -8.30 31.28 31.34
N GLY A 84 -6.97 31.34 31.44
CA GLY A 84 -6.24 31.18 32.70
C GLY A 84 -5.90 29.74 33.07
N THR A 85 -6.36 28.75 32.29
CA THR A 85 -6.04 27.32 32.47
C THR A 85 -4.94 26.90 31.51
N GLU A 86 -3.91 26.22 32.02
CA GLU A 86 -2.83 25.67 31.20
C GLU A 86 -3.25 24.30 30.64
N HIS A 87 -3.05 24.12 29.35
CA HIS A 87 -3.29 22.88 28.61
C HIS A 87 -2.01 22.47 27.87
N SER A 88 -1.91 21.19 27.53
CA SER A 88 -0.78 20.64 26.79
C SER A 88 -1.25 19.77 25.63
N SER A 89 -0.55 19.84 24.51
CA SER A 89 -0.75 18.95 23.36
C SER A 89 0.60 18.56 22.76
N ASN A 90 0.59 17.46 21.99
CA ASN A 90 1.73 16.93 21.25
C ASN A 90 1.44 16.80 19.75
N VAL A 91 0.34 17.36 19.27
CA VAL A 91 -0.07 17.26 17.87
C VAL A 91 0.55 18.40 17.07
N VAL A 92 1.42 18.05 16.12
CA VAL A 92 2.00 19.02 15.17
C VAL A 92 1.04 19.25 14.00
N VAL A 93 0.56 18.16 13.38
CA VAL A 93 -0.40 18.15 12.26
C VAL A 93 -1.49 17.13 12.57
N ILE A 94 -2.76 17.53 12.42
CA ILE A 94 -3.90 16.63 12.58
C ILE A 94 -3.83 15.54 11.51
N GLY A 95 -3.88 14.28 11.94
CA GLY A 95 -3.78 13.13 11.04
C GLY A 95 -2.34 12.71 10.69
N GLY A 96 -1.33 13.34 11.30
CA GLY A 96 0.09 13.02 11.11
C GLY A 96 0.72 13.70 9.89
N HIS A 97 2.04 13.60 9.76
CA HIS A 97 2.80 14.24 8.69
C HIS A 97 3.98 13.36 8.22
N GLU A 98 4.49 13.62 7.02
CA GLU A 98 5.69 12.95 6.47
C GLU A 98 7.00 13.72 6.79
N TYR A 99 6.95 14.73 7.67
CA TYR A 99 8.14 15.49 8.05
C TYR A 99 9.16 14.62 8.79
N SER A 100 10.45 14.83 8.49
CA SER A 100 11.52 14.15 9.20
C SER A 100 11.63 14.65 10.65
N ALA A 101 11.91 13.76 11.60
CA ALA A 101 11.98 14.10 13.01
C ALA A 101 12.91 15.30 13.29
N HIS A 102 14.11 15.28 12.69
CA HIS A 102 15.10 16.35 12.78
C HIS A 102 14.61 17.69 12.22
N SER A 103 13.73 17.68 11.20
CA SER A 103 13.15 18.92 10.66
C SER A 103 12.13 19.54 11.61
N VAL A 104 11.32 18.71 12.27
CA VAL A 104 10.30 19.15 13.22
C VAL A 104 10.96 19.74 14.47
N VAL A 105 11.92 19.02 15.07
CA VAL A 105 12.67 19.50 16.26
C VAL A 105 13.38 20.82 15.99
N ARG A 106 13.99 20.97 14.81
CA ARG A 106 14.63 22.23 14.39
C ARG A 106 13.63 23.37 14.18
N ARG A 107 12.40 23.05 13.74
CA ARG A 107 11.32 24.05 13.58
C ARG A 107 10.75 24.48 14.93
N TYR A 108 10.72 23.58 15.90
CA TYR A 108 10.12 23.76 17.22
C TYR A 108 11.11 23.47 18.35
N PRO A 109 12.20 24.25 18.53
CA PRO A 109 13.10 24.07 19.67
C PRO A 109 12.39 24.40 20.99
N VAL A 110 12.89 23.82 22.09
CA VAL A 110 12.43 24.11 23.46
C VAL A 110 12.45 25.62 23.72
N ASP A 111 11.49 26.10 24.52
CA ASP A 111 11.27 27.50 24.88
C ASP A 111 10.84 28.45 23.74
N LYS A 112 10.70 27.94 22.52
CA LYS A 112 10.13 28.72 21.42
C LYS A 112 8.66 29.05 21.72
N VAL A 113 8.32 30.33 21.60
CA VAL A 113 6.94 30.80 21.62
C VAL A 113 6.29 30.49 20.28
N VAL A 114 5.12 29.86 20.32
CA VAL A 114 4.37 29.39 19.14
C VAL A 114 2.91 29.82 19.25
N SER A 115 2.26 29.99 18.10
CA SER A 115 0.81 30.13 18.02
C SER A 115 0.20 28.73 17.96
N VAL A 116 -0.69 28.43 18.89
CA VAL A 116 -1.37 27.14 19.00
C VAL A 116 -2.83 27.32 18.64
N SER A 117 -3.34 26.58 17.66
CA SER A 117 -4.77 26.54 17.33
C SER A 117 -5.44 25.44 18.13
N TYR A 118 -6.52 25.73 18.84
CA TYR A 118 -7.23 24.75 19.68
C TYR A 118 -8.69 24.61 19.26
N ALA A 119 -9.26 23.41 19.40
CA ALA A 119 -10.65 23.18 19.07
C ALA A 119 -11.56 23.91 20.09
N PRO A 120 -12.52 24.73 19.65
CA PRO A 120 -13.38 25.49 20.57
C PRO A 120 -14.27 24.59 21.44
N ASP A 121 -14.64 23.41 20.94
CA ASP A 121 -15.47 22.43 21.65
C ASP A 121 -14.64 21.50 22.55
N ASP A 122 -13.33 21.42 22.34
CA ASP A 122 -12.40 20.59 23.12
C ASP A 122 -11.02 21.26 23.19
N VAL A 123 -10.81 22.06 24.24
CA VAL A 123 -9.59 22.85 24.41
C VAL A 123 -8.34 21.97 24.54
N ALA A 124 -8.46 20.69 24.93
CA ALA A 124 -7.32 19.77 25.00
C ALA A 124 -6.83 19.35 23.61
N ASN A 125 -7.66 19.49 22.58
CA ASN A 125 -7.32 19.21 21.21
C ASN A 125 -6.73 20.46 20.55
N ALA A 126 -5.41 20.51 20.47
CA ALA A 126 -4.68 21.62 19.86
C ALA A 126 -3.64 21.14 18.86
N VAL A 127 -3.32 22.02 17.89
CA VAL A 127 -2.43 21.76 16.76
C VAL A 127 -1.49 22.95 16.52
N LEU A 128 -0.24 22.67 16.11
CA LEU A 128 0.74 23.69 15.74
C LEU A 128 0.62 24.18 14.29
N GLU A 129 0.26 23.28 13.38
CA GLU A 129 0.11 23.58 11.94
C GLU A 129 -1.33 23.28 11.49
N PRO A 130 -2.26 24.25 11.65
CA PRO A 130 -3.64 24.09 11.22
C PRO A 130 -3.75 24.03 9.69
N GLY A 131 -4.77 23.32 9.19
CA GLY A 131 -5.08 23.25 7.76
C GLY A 131 -4.16 22.35 6.92
N VAL A 132 -3.17 21.71 7.52
CA VAL A 132 -2.30 20.77 6.81
C VAL A 132 -3.05 19.45 6.62
N GLU A 133 -3.33 19.13 5.35
CA GLU A 133 -4.07 17.91 4.99
C GLU A 133 -3.16 16.67 4.99
N SER A 134 -3.49 15.69 5.82
CA SER A 134 -2.85 14.37 5.81
C SER A 134 -3.78 13.30 5.24
N TYR A 135 -3.24 12.53 4.30
CA TYR A 135 -3.93 11.42 3.64
C TYR A 135 -3.42 10.05 4.08
N PHE A 136 -2.62 10.00 5.16
CA PHE A 136 -1.97 8.78 5.63
C PHE A 136 -2.97 7.66 5.88
N PHE A 137 -3.96 7.89 6.74
CA PHE A 137 -4.96 6.89 7.10
C PHE A 137 -5.81 6.44 5.91
N GLN A 138 -6.12 7.34 4.97
CA GLN A 138 -6.88 7.02 3.77
C GLN A 138 -6.08 6.13 2.82
N LYS A 139 -4.79 6.45 2.58
CA LYS A 139 -3.90 5.63 1.75
C LYS A 139 -3.76 4.21 2.30
N TRP A 140 -3.50 4.09 3.60
CA TRP A 140 -3.41 2.79 4.27
C TRP A 140 -4.75 2.05 4.30
N GLY A 141 -5.85 2.74 4.57
CA GLY A 141 -7.20 2.17 4.59
C GLY A 141 -7.63 1.60 3.24
N ILE A 142 -7.45 2.37 2.15
CA ILE A 142 -7.72 1.89 0.78
C ILE A 142 -6.82 0.72 0.43
N SER A 143 -5.52 0.78 0.76
CA SER A 143 -4.58 -0.30 0.46
C SER A 143 -4.95 -1.60 1.18
N ALA A 144 -5.33 -1.51 2.47
CA ALA A 144 -5.80 -2.66 3.24
C ALA A 144 -7.10 -3.24 2.68
N ALA A 145 -8.08 -2.38 2.32
CA ALA A 145 -9.36 -2.81 1.76
C ALA A 145 -9.20 -3.49 0.39
N THR A 146 -8.46 -2.87 -0.53
CA THR A 146 -8.22 -3.40 -1.88
C THR A 146 -7.32 -4.64 -1.85
N GLY A 147 -6.25 -4.62 -1.04
CA GLY A 147 -5.37 -5.77 -0.84
C GLY A 147 -6.11 -6.97 -0.25
N SER A 148 -6.98 -6.75 0.75
CA SER A 148 -7.83 -7.80 1.30
C SER A 148 -8.74 -8.43 0.23
N LEU A 149 -9.41 -7.60 -0.58
CA LEU A 149 -10.27 -8.10 -1.66
C LEU A 149 -9.47 -8.96 -2.65
N PHE A 150 -8.29 -8.49 -3.04
CA PHE A 150 -7.38 -9.22 -3.92
C PHE A 150 -6.99 -10.58 -3.34
N PHE A 151 -6.52 -10.63 -2.10
CA PHE A 151 -6.15 -11.88 -1.44
C PHE A 151 -7.35 -12.82 -1.25
N ALA A 152 -8.52 -12.30 -0.86
CA ALA A 152 -9.74 -13.08 -0.74
C ALA A 152 -10.09 -13.77 -2.07
N LEU A 153 -10.01 -13.06 -3.19
CA LEU A 153 -10.26 -13.60 -4.53
C LEU A 153 -9.24 -14.68 -4.92
N ILE A 154 -7.94 -14.43 -4.70
CA ILE A 154 -6.88 -15.39 -5.02
C ILE A 154 -7.02 -16.66 -4.18
N PHE A 155 -7.11 -16.56 -2.86
CA PHE A 155 -7.19 -17.74 -1.99
C PHE A 155 -8.48 -18.52 -2.23
N ASN A 156 -9.60 -17.83 -2.45
CA ASN A 156 -10.85 -18.49 -2.83
C ASN A 156 -10.69 -19.28 -4.15
N THR A 157 -10.05 -18.68 -5.16
CA THR A 157 -9.82 -19.34 -6.45
C THR A 157 -8.90 -20.55 -6.30
N LEU A 158 -7.77 -20.40 -5.60
CA LEU A 158 -6.78 -21.45 -5.37
C LEU A 158 -7.40 -22.66 -4.65
N LEU A 159 -8.16 -22.42 -3.58
CA LEU A 159 -8.78 -23.49 -2.81
C LEU A 159 -9.89 -24.20 -3.59
N ARG A 160 -10.65 -23.49 -4.43
CA ARG A 160 -11.62 -24.14 -5.34
C ARG A 160 -10.95 -25.03 -6.37
N VAL A 161 -9.86 -24.55 -6.98
CA VAL A 161 -9.07 -25.33 -7.93
C VAL A 161 -8.50 -26.57 -7.24
N ALA A 162 -7.95 -26.45 -6.04
CA ALA A 162 -7.42 -27.57 -5.26
C ALA A 162 -8.51 -28.59 -4.86
N ALA A 163 -9.72 -28.11 -4.55
CA ALA A 163 -10.85 -28.96 -4.21
C ALA A 163 -11.54 -29.62 -5.42
N GLY A 164 -11.14 -29.26 -6.65
CA GLY A 164 -11.78 -29.73 -7.89
C GLY A 164 -13.21 -29.23 -8.07
N GLU A 165 -13.57 -28.09 -7.46
CA GLU A 165 -14.90 -27.49 -7.59
C GLU A 165 -15.10 -26.84 -8.96
N GLU A 166 -16.37 -26.67 -9.36
CA GLU A 166 -16.70 -25.93 -10.59
C GLU A 166 -16.23 -24.47 -10.49
N ARG A 167 -15.63 -23.99 -11.57
CA ARG A 167 -15.08 -22.62 -11.65
C ARG A 167 -16.21 -21.62 -11.80
N SER A 168 -16.38 -20.76 -10.81
CA SER A 168 -17.29 -19.63 -10.87
C SER A 168 -16.74 -18.50 -11.75
N LEU A 169 -17.58 -17.50 -12.04
CA LEU A 169 -17.18 -16.30 -12.78
C LEU A 169 -15.97 -15.56 -12.18
N PRO A 170 -15.90 -15.25 -10.86
CA PRO A 170 -14.72 -14.59 -10.29
C PRO A 170 -13.45 -15.44 -10.40
N ASP A 171 -13.57 -16.77 -10.31
CA ASP A 171 -12.41 -17.67 -10.49
C ASP A 171 -11.85 -17.55 -11.92
N LYS A 172 -12.72 -17.40 -12.93
CA LYS A 172 -12.32 -17.18 -14.32
C LYS A 172 -11.61 -15.84 -14.51
N LEU A 173 -12.06 -14.79 -13.83
CA LEU A 173 -11.42 -13.47 -13.86
C LEU A 173 -10.01 -13.49 -13.29
N VAL A 174 -9.74 -14.34 -12.29
CA VAL A 174 -8.39 -14.53 -11.74
C VAL A 174 -7.55 -15.45 -12.64
N ILE A 175 -8.13 -16.55 -13.11
CA ILE A 175 -7.40 -17.60 -13.84
C ILE A 175 -7.01 -17.16 -15.26
N TYR A 176 -7.88 -16.48 -16.01
CA TYR A 176 -7.61 -16.19 -17.42
C TYR A 176 -6.45 -15.23 -17.65
N PRO A 177 -6.30 -14.12 -16.89
CA PRO A 177 -5.10 -13.28 -16.98
C PRO A 177 -3.83 -14.06 -16.65
N VAL A 178 -3.84 -14.86 -15.58
CA VAL A 178 -2.68 -15.69 -15.17
C VAL A 178 -2.35 -16.72 -16.25
N LYS A 179 -3.35 -17.35 -16.86
CA LYS A 179 -3.15 -18.27 -17.99
C LYS A 179 -2.64 -17.55 -19.23
N GLY A 180 -3.15 -16.36 -19.53
CA GLY A 180 -2.68 -15.54 -20.64
C GLY A 180 -1.21 -15.17 -20.47
N LEU A 181 -0.83 -14.74 -19.26
CA LEU A 181 0.54 -14.45 -18.88
C LEU A 181 1.43 -15.70 -18.95
N TRP A 182 0.99 -16.83 -18.40
CA TRP A 182 1.74 -18.08 -18.47
C TRP A 182 1.92 -18.57 -19.91
N LEU A 183 0.88 -18.43 -20.73
CA LEU A 183 0.90 -18.81 -22.13
C LEU A 183 1.86 -17.91 -22.92
N SER A 184 1.84 -16.59 -22.71
CA SER A 184 2.78 -15.68 -23.36
C SER A 184 4.23 -15.95 -22.94
N LEU A 185 4.49 -16.24 -21.66
CA LEU A 185 5.81 -16.60 -21.17
C LEU A 185 6.30 -17.94 -21.74
N GLY A 186 5.50 -19.01 -21.62
CA GLY A 186 5.89 -20.36 -22.04
C GLY A 186 5.93 -20.56 -23.56
N PHE A 187 4.96 -20.00 -24.28
CA PHE A 187 4.94 -20.04 -25.75
C PHE A 187 5.99 -19.11 -26.35
N GLY A 188 6.14 -17.92 -25.77
CA GLY A 188 7.14 -16.93 -26.18
C GLY A 188 8.58 -17.41 -26.00
N ALA A 189 8.89 -18.15 -24.93
CA ALA A 189 10.22 -18.73 -24.74
C ALA A 189 10.58 -19.75 -25.86
N ARG A 190 9.60 -20.49 -26.39
CA ARG A 190 9.80 -21.38 -27.55
C ARG A 190 9.97 -20.58 -28.84
N HIS A 191 9.19 -19.52 -28.99
CA HIS A 191 9.12 -18.67 -30.19
C HIS A 191 9.50 -17.20 -29.88
N PRO A 192 10.81 -16.89 -29.80
CA PRO A 192 11.29 -15.59 -29.31
C PRO A 192 10.85 -14.38 -30.15
N PHE A 193 10.52 -14.58 -31.43
CA PHE A 193 9.98 -13.50 -32.28
C PHE A 193 8.64 -12.96 -31.76
N ILE A 194 7.83 -13.81 -31.10
CA ILE A 194 6.54 -13.39 -30.51
C ILE A 194 6.78 -12.50 -29.31
N LEU A 195 7.77 -12.83 -28.47
CA LEU A 195 8.18 -11.96 -27.37
C LEU A 195 8.72 -10.63 -27.91
N ALA A 196 9.50 -10.63 -28.98
CA ALA A 196 9.99 -9.39 -29.60
C ALA A 196 8.83 -8.50 -30.10
N VAL A 197 7.79 -9.08 -30.70
CA VAL A 197 6.57 -8.35 -31.11
C VAL A 197 5.83 -7.79 -29.89
N LEU A 198 5.65 -8.58 -28.82
CA LEU A 198 4.98 -8.14 -27.59
C LEU A 198 5.76 -7.03 -26.87
N VAL A 199 7.08 -7.12 -26.80
CA VAL A 199 7.95 -6.08 -26.25
C VAL A 199 7.84 -4.81 -27.07
N THR A 200 7.94 -4.91 -28.40
CA THR A 200 7.85 -3.74 -29.29
C THR A 200 6.48 -3.06 -29.19
N ALA A 201 5.41 -3.85 -29.16
CA ALA A 201 4.05 -3.33 -28.97
C ALA A 201 3.88 -2.68 -27.59
N GLY A 202 4.39 -3.30 -26.52
CA GLY A 202 4.33 -2.73 -25.17
C GLY A 202 5.12 -1.43 -25.04
N ILE A 203 6.33 -1.35 -25.61
CA ILE A 203 7.11 -0.12 -25.67
C ILE A 203 6.34 0.96 -26.45
N TYR A 204 5.81 0.63 -27.62
CA TYR A 204 5.04 1.57 -28.42
C TYR A 204 3.81 2.10 -27.66
N LEU A 205 3.03 1.22 -27.04
CA LEU A 205 1.87 1.62 -26.23
C LEU A 205 2.27 2.48 -25.02
N SER A 206 3.45 2.26 -24.44
CA SER A 206 3.95 3.11 -23.34
C SER A 206 4.34 4.52 -23.77
N THR A 207 4.46 4.79 -25.08
CA THR A 207 4.70 6.15 -25.59
C THR A 207 3.43 6.96 -25.82
N LEU A 208 2.26 6.29 -25.78
CA LEU A 208 0.96 6.93 -25.96
C LEU A 208 0.47 7.50 -24.62
N ASP A 209 -0.25 8.62 -24.67
CA ASP A 209 -0.93 9.18 -23.49
C ASP A 209 -2.20 8.37 -23.20
N LEU A 210 -2.11 7.43 -22.24
CA LEU A 210 -3.14 6.46 -21.90
C LEU A 210 -3.61 6.60 -20.46
N TRP A 211 -3.67 7.83 -19.95
CA TRP A 211 -4.27 8.14 -18.64
C TRP A 211 -3.63 7.33 -17.49
N GLY A 212 -2.31 7.13 -17.55
CA GLY A 212 -1.54 6.36 -16.57
C GLY A 212 -1.35 4.89 -16.92
N LEU A 213 -2.03 4.35 -17.94
CA LEU A 213 -1.82 2.97 -18.40
C LEU A 213 -0.49 2.80 -19.13
N GLU A 214 0.15 3.88 -19.58
CA GLU A 214 1.48 3.84 -20.21
C GLU A 214 2.53 3.18 -19.32
N TYR A 215 2.47 3.37 -17.99
CA TYR A 215 3.37 2.72 -17.03
C TYR A 215 3.11 1.20 -16.92
N LEU A 216 1.85 0.77 -17.05
CA LEU A 216 1.50 -0.64 -17.08
C LEU A 216 2.07 -1.31 -18.33
N PHE A 217 2.00 -0.65 -19.48
CA PHE A 217 2.59 -1.16 -20.72
C PHE A 217 4.12 -1.15 -20.67
N ALA A 218 4.75 -0.13 -20.09
CA ALA A 218 6.19 -0.06 -19.91
C ALA A 218 6.71 -1.20 -19.02
N THR A 219 6.06 -1.44 -17.88
CA THR A 219 6.42 -2.52 -16.95
C THR A 219 6.21 -3.90 -17.58
N ALA A 220 5.08 -4.11 -18.28
CA ALA A 220 4.84 -5.33 -19.03
C ALA A 220 5.92 -5.57 -20.09
N ALA A 221 6.29 -4.54 -20.86
CA ALA A 221 7.34 -4.63 -21.88
C ALA A 221 8.70 -5.00 -21.28
N ALA A 222 9.07 -4.40 -20.13
CA ALA A 222 10.31 -4.72 -19.42
C ALA A 222 10.36 -6.19 -18.96
N VAL A 223 9.24 -6.72 -18.43
CA VAL A 223 9.14 -8.13 -18.04
C VAL A 223 9.30 -9.05 -19.26
N TYR A 224 8.60 -8.79 -20.36
CA TYR A 224 8.73 -9.59 -21.58
C TYR A 224 10.12 -9.49 -22.21
N LEU A 225 10.80 -8.33 -22.10
CA LEU A 225 12.16 -8.14 -22.59
C LEU A 225 13.15 -9.00 -21.80
N LEU A 226 13.03 -9.01 -20.47
CA LEU A 226 13.87 -9.85 -19.62
C LEU A 226 13.70 -11.34 -19.98
N VAL A 227 12.45 -11.78 -20.18
CA VAL A 227 12.14 -13.15 -20.60
C VAL A 227 12.72 -13.48 -21.97
N LEU A 228 12.64 -12.54 -22.93
CA LEU A 228 13.24 -12.67 -24.25
C LEU A 228 14.76 -12.83 -24.17
N ILE A 229 15.44 -12.01 -23.35
CA ILE A 229 16.89 -12.09 -23.13
C ILE A 229 17.27 -13.48 -22.62
N PHE A 230 16.59 -13.98 -21.59
CA PHE A 230 16.84 -15.33 -21.06
C PHE A 230 16.57 -16.42 -22.11
N ALA A 231 15.48 -16.31 -22.87
CA ALA A 231 15.15 -17.30 -23.92
C ALA A 231 16.23 -17.35 -25.01
N LEU A 232 16.76 -16.20 -25.44
CA LEU A 232 17.85 -16.13 -26.40
C LEU A 232 19.17 -16.66 -25.81
N TYR A 233 19.46 -16.32 -24.56
CA TYR A 233 20.64 -16.82 -23.85
C TYR A 233 20.67 -18.35 -23.77
N PHE A 234 19.57 -18.99 -23.37
CA PHE A 234 19.51 -20.46 -23.32
C PHE A 234 19.65 -21.11 -24.70
N LYS A 235 19.07 -20.52 -25.75
CA LYS A 235 19.27 -21.01 -27.13
C LYS A 235 20.72 -20.88 -27.58
N PHE A 236 21.37 -19.76 -27.26
CA PHE A 236 22.79 -19.56 -27.54
C PHE A 236 23.66 -20.58 -26.80
N LEU A 237 23.39 -20.82 -25.51
CA LEU A 237 24.12 -21.81 -24.72
C LEU A 237 23.95 -23.22 -25.27
N GLY A 238 22.72 -23.61 -25.64
CA GLY A 238 22.45 -24.89 -26.29
C GLY A 238 23.12 -25.05 -27.66
N TRP A 239 23.21 -23.95 -28.43
CA TRP A 239 24.00 -23.95 -29.66
C TRP A 239 25.49 -24.14 -29.38
N LEU A 240 26.04 -23.45 -28.37
CA LEU A 240 27.44 -23.58 -27.98
C LEU A 240 27.79 -25.01 -27.55
N THR A 241 26.94 -25.67 -26.77
CA THR A 241 27.13 -27.08 -26.38
C THR A 241 27.05 -28.03 -27.58
N SER A 242 26.20 -27.73 -28.58
CA SER A 242 26.13 -28.55 -29.81
C SER A 242 27.43 -28.54 -30.61
N LEU A 243 28.21 -27.46 -30.52
CA LEU A 243 29.51 -27.37 -31.19
C LEU A 243 30.57 -28.24 -30.49
N THR A 244 30.48 -28.39 -29.16
CA THR A 244 31.46 -29.17 -28.39
C THR A 244 31.19 -30.67 -28.45
N GLU A 245 29.97 -31.11 -28.76
CA GLU A 245 29.64 -32.52 -28.94
C GLU A 245 30.04 -33.08 -30.32
N THR A 246 30.33 -32.22 -31.29
CA THR A 246 30.72 -32.60 -32.66
C THR A 246 32.24 -32.71 -32.90
N SER A 247 33.06 -32.46 -31.87
CA SER A 247 34.53 -32.58 -31.90
C SER A 247 35.01 -33.81 -31.13
#